data_AF-A0A354X8A2-F1
#
_entry.id   AF-A0A354X8A2-F1
#
_cell.length_a   1.000
_cell.length_b   1.000
_cell.length_c   1.000
_cell.angle_alpha   90.00
_cell.angle_beta   90.00
_cell.angle_gamma   90.00
#
_symmetry.space_group_name_H-M   'P 1'
#
loop_
_entity.id
_entity.type
_entity.pdbx_description
1 polymer ?
#
loop_
_entity_poly.entity_id
_entity_poly.type
_entity_poly.pdbx_seq_one_letter_code
_entity_poly.pdbx_strand_id
1 'polypeptide(L)'
;RPRIDKELLEQYHEGLIISSACLGGEISRKIDAGQIDEAEKAVQWFKGIFGDDYYIELQRHKTDRPDADQTTYPKQEKVNIELLRIAEKYQIKAIASNDVHFVNEEDADAHDRLICLSTGKDFDDPNRMRYTKQEWLKTTQEMNAIFPDHPQILSNTLEVADKVEFYSIDSPPMMPFYPIDDSFGTEEGYKAKYPEEELKKEFGENIFHRLGGYNKVVRIKLEADYLTHLTLQGARKRYGENMSDDIKERLDFELNTIKNMGFPGYFLIVQDFINAARGMDVAVGP
;
A
#
# COMPACT_ATOMS: atom_id res chain seq x y z
N ARG A 1 7.60 12.59 -10.65
CA ARG A 1 7.06 12.23 -9.32
C ARG A 1 5.66 11.64 -9.52
N PRO A 2 5.28 10.57 -8.80
CA PRO A 2 3.89 10.12 -8.77
C PRO A 2 3.02 11.27 -8.23
N ARG A 3 1.84 11.47 -8.79
CA ARG A 3 0.91 12.56 -8.46
C ARG A 3 -0.50 11.99 -8.38
N ILE A 4 -1.33 12.61 -7.54
CA ILE A 4 -2.77 12.38 -7.45
C ILE A 4 -3.49 13.70 -7.75
N ASP A 5 -4.76 13.61 -8.12
CA ASP A 5 -5.64 14.76 -8.38
C ASP A 5 -6.75 14.87 -7.33
N LYS A 6 -7.54 15.95 -7.40
CA LYS A 6 -8.61 16.22 -6.42
C LYS A 6 -9.79 15.28 -6.63
N GLU A 7 -10.00 14.85 -7.86
CA GLU A 7 -11.04 13.92 -8.28
C GLU A 7 -10.83 12.54 -7.64
N LEU A 8 -9.60 12.01 -7.65
CA LEU A 8 -9.25 10.77 -6.95
C LEU A 8 -9.34 10.94 -5.43
N LEU A 9 -8.91 12.08 -4.89
CA LEU A 9 -9.06 12.35 -3.46
C LEU A 9 -10.54 12.35 -3.05
N GLU A 10 -11.41 13.00 -3.81
CA GLU A 10 -12.86 12.99 -3.59
C GLU A 10 -13.44 11.58 -3.73
N GLN A 11 -12.97 10.78 -4.68
CA GLN A 11 -13.43 9.39 -4.84
C GLN A 11 -13.00 8.48 -3.68
N TYR A 12 -11.81 8.67 -3.13
CA TYR A 12 -11.18 7.76 -2.17
C TYR A 12 -10.88 8.43 -0.80
N HIS A 13 -11.71 9.39 -0.38
CA HIS A 13 -11.50 10.17 0.85
C HIS A 13 -11.85 9.42 2.14
N GLU A 14 -12.69 8.37 2.06
CA GLU A 14 -13.18 7.66 3.24
C GLU A 14 -12.02 7.06 4.07
N GLY A 15 -12.01 7.34 5.38
CA GLY A 15 -10.99 6.87 6.31
C GLY A 15 -9.66 7.61 6.25
N LEU A 16 -9.55 8.70 5.48
CA LEU A 16 -8.33 9.51 5.41
C LEU A 16 -8.38 10.73 6.33
N ILE A 17 -7.31 10.93 7.10
CA ILE A 17 -7.03 12.16 7.84
C ILE A 17 -5.97 12.95 7.08
N ILE A 18 -6.24 14.23 6.80
CA ILE A 18 -5.37 15.07 5.96
C ILE A 18 -5.07 16.41 6.60
N SER A 19 -4.03 17.07 6.11
CA SER A 19 -3.60 18.39 6.57
C SER A 19 -3.28 19.35 5.42
N SER A 20 -3.08 20.64 5.71
CA SER A 20 -2.72 21.66 4.72
C SER A 20 -1.29 21.54 4.16
N ALA A 21 -0.48 20.62 4.70
CA ALA A 21 0.93 20.38 4.38
C ALA A 21 1.89 21.56 4.69
N CYS A 22 3.16 21.38 4.37
CA CYS A 22 4.24 22.35 4.57
C CYS A 22 4.13 23.58 3.64
N LEU A 23 5.18 24.41 3.55
CA LEU A 23 5.25 25.55 2.62
C LEU A 23 5.04 25.15 1.14
N GLY A 24 5.34 23.89 0.78
CA GLY A 24 5.07 23.33 -0.55
C GLY A 24 3.61 22.97 -0.82
N GLY A 25 2.74 23.00 0.21
CA GLY A 25 1.31 22.73 0.10
C GLY A 25 0.59 23.71 -0.82
N GLU A 26 -0.59 23.32 -1.34
CA GLU A 26 -1.41 24.19 -2.19
C GLU A 26 -1.77 25.51 -1.48
N ILE A 27 -2.18 25.40 -0.21
CA ILE A 27 -2.70 26.52 0.57
C ILE A 27 -1.57 27.48 0.96
N SER A 28 -0.48 26.95 1.53
CA SER A 28 0.70 27.74 1.92
C SER A 28 1.30 28.50 0.74
N ARG A 29 1.39 27.87 -0.45
CA ARG A 29 1.86 28.55 -1.67
C ARG A 29 0.95 29.69 -2.12
N LYS A 30 -0.37 29.48 -2.07
CA LYS A 30 -1.34 30.54 -2.42
C LYS A 30 -1.25 31.71 -1.45
N ILE A 31 -1.10 31.44 -0.15
CA ILE A 31 -0.90 32.49 0.87
C ILE A 31 0.39 33.27 0.61
N ASP A 32 1.51 32.58 0.36
CA ASP A 32 2.81 33.24 0.10
C ASP A 32 2.74 34.13 -1.16
N ALA A 33 2.00 33.68 -2.18
CA ALA A 33 1.72 34.43 -3.40
C ALA A 33 0.68 35.57 -3.25
N GLY A 34 0.11 35.78 -2.05
CA GLY A 34 -0.91 36.81 -1.79
C GLY A 34 -2.31 36.47 -2.31
N GLN A 35 -2.54 35.23 -2.74
CA GLN A 35 -3.81 34.74 -3.27
C GLN A 35 -4.71 34.19 -2.15
N ILE A 36 -5.03 35.03 -1.17
CA ILE A 36 -5.73 34.63 0.06
C ILE A 36 -7.11 34.04 -0.24
N ASP A 37 -7.89 34.64 -1.14
CA ASP A 37 -9.22 34.14 -1.52
C ASP A 37 -9.14 32.71 -2.12
N GLU A 38 -8.11 32.43 -2.92
CA GLU A 38 -7.91 31.11 -3.53
C GLU A 38 -7.40 30.08 -2.51
N ALA A 39 -6.67 30.52 -1.48
CA ALA A 39 -6.28 29.68 -0.36
C ALA A 39 -7.51 29.29 0.48
N GLU A 40 -8.38 30.25 0.78
CA GLU A 40 -9.63 30.02 1.52
C GLU A 40 -10.61 29.12 0.73
N LYS A 41 -10.69 29.26 -0.59
CA LYS A 41 -11.45 28.32 -1.44
C LYS A 41 -10.90 26.90 -1.36
N ALA A 42 -9.58 26.74 -1.37
CA ALA A 42 -8.96 25.42 -1.25
C ALA A 42 -9.24 24.79 0.12
N VAL A 43 -9.09 25.57 1.20
CA VAL A 43 -9.42 25.14 2.56
C VAL A 43 -10.87 24.70 2.69
N GLN A 44 -11.81 25.46 2.13
CA GLN A 44 -13.23 25.09 2.13
C GLN A 44 -13.51 23.81 1.33
N TRP A 45 -12.80 23.61 0.22
CA TRP A 45 -12.91 22.36 -0.55
C TRP A 45 -12.46 21.16 0.31
N PHE A 46 -11.27 21.23 0.92
CA PHE A 46 -10.79 20.15 1.79
C PHE A 46 -11.70 19.94 3.00
N LYS A 47 -12.13 21.02 3.69
CA LYS A 47 -13.07 20.93 4.82
C LYS A 47 -14.42 20.33 4.41
N GLY A 48 -14.89 20.63 3.20
CA GLY A 48 -16.14 20.11 2.66
C GLY A 48 -16.12 18.60 2.41
N ILE A 49 -14.98 18.05 2.00
CA ILE A 49 -14.81 16.61 1.73
C ILE A 49 -14.45 15.83 3.00
N PHE A 50 -13.45 16.31 3.76
CA PHE A 50 -12.87 15.55 4.87
C PHE A 50 -13.44 15.93 6.23
N GLY A 51 -14.29 16.96 6.32
CA GLY A 51 -14.95 17.35 7.56
C GLY A 51 -13.97 17.59 8.71
N ASP A 52 -14.17 16.91 9.84
CA ASP A 52 -13.34 17.06 11.04
C ASP A 52 -12.00 16.31 10.98
N ASP A 53 -11.75 15.58 9.88
CA ASP A 53 -10.49 14.91 9.58
C ASP A 53 -9.55 15.75 8.71
N TYR A 54 -9.91 17.03 8.50
CA TYR A 54 -9.03 18.02 7.90
C TYR A 54 -8.44 18.98 8.93
N TYR A 55 -7.12 19.16 8.89
CA TYR A 55 -6.37 20.00 9.81
C TYR A 55 -5.53 21.06 9.10
N ILE A 56 -5.35 22.20 9.74
CA ILE A 56 -4.35 23.19 9.32
C ILE A 56 -3.02 22.84 9.98
N GLU A 57 -1.97 22.65 9.18
CA GLU A 57 -0.65 22.23 9.67
C GLU A 57 0.32 23.40 9.74
N LEU A 58 0.95 23.55 10.91
CA LEU A 58 1.96 24.57 11.16
C LEU A 58 3.32 23.92 11.40
N GLN A 59 4.33 24.58 10.86
CA GLN A 59 5.73 24.20 11.00
C GLN A 59 6.56 25.46 11.23
N ARG A 60 7.63 25.36 12.01
CA ARG A 60 8.52 26.48 12.34
C ARG A 60 9.96 25.98 12.45
N HIS A 61 10.74 26.26 11.42
CA HIS A 61 12.10 25.78 11.26
C HIS A 61 13.13 26.91 11.41
N LYS A 62 13.11 27.58 12.57
CA LYS A 62 14.10 28.64 12.84
C LYS A 62 15.49 28.03 12.91
N THR A 63 16.43 28.61 12.18
CA THR A 63 17.84 28.22 12.19
C THR A 63 18.71 29.46 12.21
N ASP A 64 19.75 29.43 13.05
CA ASP A 64 20.79 30.46 13.07
C ASP A 64 22.08 29.95 12.38
N ARG A 65 22.03 28.75 11.78
CA ARG A 65 23.16 28.16 11.07
C ARG A 65 23.46 28.91 9.77
N PRO A 66 24.73 29.32 9.52
CA PRO A 66 25.09 30.04 8.30
C PRO A 66 25.10 29.15 7.04
N ASP A 67 25.18 27.84 7.22
CA ASP A 67 25.21 26.83 6.15
C ASP A 67 23.83 26.21 5.85
N ALA A 68 22.77 26.77 6.43
CA ALA A 68 21.39 26.33 6.25
C ALA A 68 20.54 27.37 5.50
N ASP A 69 19.37 26.97 5.01
CA ASP A 69 18.39 27.93 4.48
C ASP A 69 17.74 28.74 5.60
N GLN A 70 18.00 30.05 5.61
CA GLN A 70 17.42 30.99 6.58
C GLN A 70 16.15 31.68 6.06
N THR A 71 15.74 31.42 4.81
CA THR A 71 14.58 32.07 4.19
C THR A 71 13.26 31.37 4.49
N THR A 72 13.30 30.09 4.85
CA THR A 72 12.12 29.27 5.16
C THR A 72 11.38 29.78 6.40
N TYR A 73 12.05 30.01 7.53
CA TYR A 73 11.37 30.40 8.78
C TYR A 73 10.59 31.73 8.68
N PRO A 74 11.14 32.83 8.11
CA PRO A 74 10.36 34.05 7.90
C PRO A 74 9.10 33.86 7.05
N LYS A 75 9.16 32.98 6.03
CA LYS A 75 7.99 32.65 5.20
C LYS A 75 6.97 31.85 6.01
N GLN A 76 7.42 30.89 6.80
CA GLN A 76 6.54 30.12 7.69
C GLN A 76 5.82 31.04 8.66
N GLU A 77 6.50 31.98 9.31
CA GLU A 77 5.85 32.92 10.23
C GLU A 77 4.75 33.75 9.55
N LYS A 78 5.04 34.29 8.35
CA LYS A 78 4.04 35.03 7.57
C LYS A 78 2.84 34.16 7.18
N VAL A 79 3.10 32.93 6.70
CA VAL A 79 2.04 32.01 6.26
C VAL A 79 1.23 31.48 7.45
N ASN A 80 1.88 31.18 8.57
CA ASN A 80 1.24 30.65 9.78
C ASN A 80 0.22 31.63 10.36
N ILE A 81 0.47 32.94 10.31
CA ILE A 81 -0.50 33.97 10.74
C ILE A 81 -1.80 33.84 9.94
N GLU A 82 -1.70 33.75 8.61
CA GLU A 82 -2.88 33.60 7.75
C GLU A 82 -3.54 32.23 7.90
N LEU A 83 -2.75 31.16 8.02
CA LEU A 83 -3.28 29.82 8.29
C LEU A 83 -4.09 29.76 9.58
N LEU A 84 -3.63 30.39 10.66
CA LEU A 84 -4.37 30.47 11.93
C LEU A 84 -5.64 31.30 11.80
N ARG A 85 -5.59 32.44 11.09
CA ARG A 85 -6.77 33.26 10.80
C ARG A 85 -7.83 32.46 10.03
N ILE A 86 -7.40 31.70 9.03
CA ILE A 86 -8.27 30.85 8.22
C ILE A 86 -8.82 29.69 9.05
N ALA A 87 -7.99 29.05 9.88
CA ALA A 87 -8.38 27.97 10.78
C ALA A 87 -9.50 28.43 11.74
N GLU A 88 -9.35 29.60 12.37
CA GLU A 88 -10.37 30.19 13.23
C GLU A 88 -11.66 30.51 12.46
N LYS A 89 -11.53 31.16 11.30
CA LYS A 89 -12.68 31.55 10.46
C LYS A 89 -13.56 30.37 10.06
N TYR A 90 -12.95 29.24 9.72
CA TYR A 90 -13.65 28.04 9.25
C TYR A 90 -13.79 26.95 10.31
N GLN A 91 -13.45 27.25 11.57
CA GLN A 91 -13.52 26.32 12.71
C GLN A 91 -12.77 25.00 12.44
N ILE A 92 -11.56 25.11 11.90
CA ILE A 92 -10.68 23.98 11.59
C ILE A 92 -9.60 23.90 12.67
N LYS A 93 -9.36 22.70 13.21
CA LYS A 93 -8.28 22.51 14.19
C LYS A 93 -6.92 22.64 13.50
N ALA A 94 -5.99 23.28 14.20
CA ALA A 94 -4.60 23.37 13.76
C ALA A 94 -3.74 22.32 14.48
N ILE A 95 -2.74 21.76 13.79
CA ILE A 95 -1.76 20.81 14.32
C ILE A 95 -0.34 21.33 14.06
N ALA A 96 0.61 20.93 14.89
CA ALA A 96 2.04 21.13 14.63
C ALA A 96 2.70 19.85 14.11
N SER A 97 3.61 20.01 13.16
CA SER A 97 4.54 18.97 12.72
C SER A 97 5.94 19.56 12.51
N ASN A 98 6.93 18.73 12.17
CA ASN A 98 8.31 19.15 11.92
C ASN A 98 8.91 18.60 10.62
N ASP A 99 8.06 18.07 9.73
CA ASP A 99 8.46 17.55 8.40
C ASP A 99 9.78 16.75 8.42
N VAL A 100 9.82 15.69 9.23
CA VAL A 100 11.07 14.99 9.59
C VAL A 100 11.72 14.32 8.37
N HIS A 101 12.99 14.65 8.12
CA HIS A 101 13.82 14.08 7.05
C HIS A 101 15.04 13.30 7.57
N PHE A 102 15.38 13.45 8.85
CA PHE A 102 16.49 12.75 9.51
C PHE A 102 16.18 12.50 10.99
N VAL A 103 16.92 11.60 11.66
CA VAL A 103 16.53 11.12 13.00
C VAL A 103 16.97 12.11 14.08
N ASN A 104 18.26 12.46 14.11
CA ASN A 104 18.84 13.32 15.15
C ASN A 104 19.36 14.64 14.56
N GLU A 105 19.56 15.67 15.39
CA GLU A 105 20.03 16.99 14.93
C GLU A 105 21.39 16.90 14.19
N GLU A 106 22.30 16.06 14.68
CA GLU A 106 23.63 15.84 14.10
C GLU A 106 23.61 15.24 12.68
N ASP A 107 22.51 14.57 12.30
CA ASP A 107 22.35 13.93 10.99
C ASP A 107 22.09 14.96 9.86
N ALA A 108 21.86 16.23 10.21
CA ALA A 108 21.54 17.28 9.25
C ALA A 108 22.61 17.47 8.17
N ASP A 109 23.90 17.28 8.51
CA ASP A 109 25.00 17.40 7.54
C ASP A 109 25.05 16.21 6.59
N ALA A 110 24.71 15.01 7.06
CA ALA A 110 24.59 13.82 6.20
C ALA A 110 23.41 13.96 5.23
N HIS A 111 22.27 14.46 5.72
CA HIS A 111 21.11 14.78 4.88
C HIS A 111 21.46 15.81 3.80
N ASP A 112 22.18 16.88 4.15
CA ASP A 112 22.61 17.91 3.21
C ASP A 112 23.47 17.34 2.05
N ARG A 113 24.33 16.36 2.34
CA ARG A 113 25.10 15.63 1.32
C ARG A 113 24.21 14.75 0.45
N LEU A 114 23.22 14.08 1.04
CA LEU A 114 22.25 13.27 0.30
C LEU A 114 21.44 14.10 -0.70
N ILE A 115 21.08 15.35 -0.35
CA ILE A 115 20.42 16.29 -1.26
C ILE A 115 21.31 16.62 -2.45
N CYS A 116 22.61 16.84 -2.23
CA CYS A 116 23.58 17.09 -3.31
C CYS A 116 23.60 15.92 -4.31
N LEU A 117 23.69 14.68 -3.80
CA LEU A 117 23.64 13.47 -4.63
C LEU A 117 22.32 13.35 -5.41
N SER A 118 21.19 13.61 -4.74
CA SER A 118 19.85 13.46 -5.34
C SER A 118 19.54 14.52 -6.40
N THR A 119 20.14 15.71 -6.28
CA THR A 119 19.96 16.83 -7.22
C THR A 119 21.06 16.95 -8.27
N GLY A 120 22.12 16.12 -8.18
CA GLY A 120 23.28 16.18 -9.06
C GLY A 120 24.04 17.51 -8.95
N LYS A 121 24.06 18.10 -7.74
CA LYS A 121 24.74 19.37 -7.46
C LYS A 121 25.98 19.14 -6.61
N ASP A 122 27.06 19.86 -6.91
CA ASP A 122 28.26 19.85 -6.09
C ASP A 122 27.99 20.53 -4.75
N PHE A 123 28.73 20.13 -3.72
CA PHE A 123 28.51 20.62 -2.36
C PHE A 123 28.80 22.12 -2.20
N ASP A 124 29.75 22.64 -2.98
CA ASP A 124 30.18 24.03 -3.01
C ASP A 124 29.39 24.88 -4.02
N ASP A 125 28.44 24.32 -4.78
CA ASP A 125 27.54 25.10 -5.63
C ASP A 125 26.73 26.08 -4.76
N PRO A 126 26.87 27.41 -4.93
CA PRO A 126 26.17 28.40 -4.11
C PRO A 126 24.66 28.40 -4.35
N ASN A 127 24.19 27.86 -5.48
CA ASN A 127 22.78 27.79 -5.86
C ASN A 127 22.15 26.43 -5.57
N ARG A 128 22.87 25.52 -4.89
CA ARG A 128 22.29 24.23 -4.49
C ARG A 128 21.14 24.43 -3.51
N MET A 129 20.21 23.49 -3.52
CA MET A 129 19.16 23.43 -2.50
C MET A 129 19.79 23.19 -1.12
N ARG A 130 19.34 23.97 -0.14
CA ARG A 130 19.66 23.81 1.28
C ARG A 130 18.36 23.73 2.05
N TYR A 131 18.32 22.86 3.04
CA TYR A 131 17.27 22.80 4.05
C TYR A 131 17.66 23.66 5.24
N THR A 132 16.73 23.88 6.17
CA THR A 132 17.02 24.70 7.36
C THR A 132 17.88 23.95 8.38
N LYS A 133 18.06 22.63 8.19
CA LYS A 133 18.74 21.73 9.13
C LYS A 133 17.99 21.67 10.46
N GLN A 134 16.67 21.72 10.41
CA GLN A 134 15.77 21.61 11.56
C GLN A 134 14.81 20.42 11.46
N GLU A 135 14.92 19.60 10.42
CA GLU A 135 13.98 18.55 10.06
C GLU A 135 14.30 17.20 10.77
N TRP A 136 14.75 17.23 12.03
CA TRP A 136 14.94 16.02 12.84
C TRP A 136 13.70 15.63 13.65
N LEU A 137 13.69 14.41 14.21
CA LEU A 137 12.63 13.98 15.12
C LEU A 137 12.81 14.65 16.50
N LYS A 138 12.26 15.86 16.62
CA LYS A 138 12.30 16.64 17.87
C LYS A 138 11.61 15.94 19.03
N THR A 139 12.18 16.11 20.21
CA THR A 139 11.56 15.76 21.49
C THR A 139 10.33 16.64 21.75
N THR A 140 9.45 16.17 22.65
CA THR A 140 8.30 16.96 23.13
C THR A 140 8.72 18.31 23.70
N GLN A 141 9.85 18.37 24.42
CA GLN A 141 10.34 19.62 25.00
C GLN A 141 10.75 20.63 23.93
N GLU A 142 11.45 20.20 22.88
CA GLU A 142 11.84 21.05 21.77
C GLU A 142 10.62 21.55 20.99
N MET A 143 9.64 20.68 20.70
CA MET A 143 8.41 21.08 20.03
C MET A 143 7.60 22.09 20.85
N ASN A 144 7.52 21.92 22.18
CA ASN A 144 6.90 22.90 23.08
C ASN A 144 7.60 24.26 23.02
N ALA A 145 8.94 24.28 22.89
CA ALA A 145 9.70 25.53 22.80
C ALA A 145 9.51 26.27 21.47
N ILE A 146 9.09 25.57 20.40
CA ILE A 146 8.85 26.13 19.06
C ILE A 146 7.47 26.80 18.96
N PHE A 147 6.48 26.29 19.70
CA PHE A 147 5.10 26.80 19.70
C PHE A 147 4.63 27.24 21.10
N PRO A 148 5.36 28.12 21.81
CA PRO A 148 5.00 28.56 23.16
C PRO A 148 3.72 29.40 23.19
N ASP A 149 3.40 30.05 22.07
CA ASP A 149 2.23 30.88 21.81
C ASP A 149 0.96 30.08 21.45
N HIS A 150 1.13 28.83 21.03
CA HIS A 150 0.03 27.97 20.57
C HIS A 150 0.13 26.52 21.08
N PRO A 151 0.20 26.27 22.40
CA PRO A 151 0.38 24.92 22.94
C PRO A 151 -0.74 23.93 22.53
N GLN A 152 -1.94 24.43 22.26
CA GLN A 152 -3.09 23.62 21.84
C GLN A 152 -2.86 22.86 20.53
N ILE A 153 -2.06 23.39 19.59
CA ILE A 153 -1.84 22.71 18.30
C ILE A 153 -0.96 21.47 18.46
N LEU A 154 -0.13 21.44 19.51
CA LEU A 154 0.66 20.27 19.88
C LEU A 154 -0.26 19.20 20.50
N SER A 155 -1.18 19.58 21.38
CA SER A 155 -2.15 18.64 21.95
C SER A 155 -3.09 18.05 20.91
N ASN A 156 -3.49 18.82 19.89
CA ASN A 156 -4.33 18.32 18.79
C ASN A 156 -3.67 17.17 18.01
N THR A 157 -2.33 17.03 18.04
CA THR A 157 -1.65 15.89 17.40
C THR A 157 -2.00 14.55 18.05
N LEU A 158 -2.32 14.55 19.35
CA LEU A 158 -2.75 13.34 20.06
C LEU A 158 -4.14 12.91 19.60
N GLU A 159 -5.04 13.86 19.33
CA GLU A 159 -6.36 13.53 18.78
C GLU A 159 -6.24 12.87 17.40
N VAL A 160 -5.29 13.32 16.56
CA VAL A 160 -5.01 12.66 15.28
C VAL A 160 -4.52 11.24 15.52
N ALA A 161 -3.57 11.04 16.44
CA ALA A 161 -3.03 9.72 16.76
C ALA A 161 -4.12 8.78 17.31
N ASP A 162 -5.02 9.27 18.16
CA ASP A 162 -6.11 8.50 18.76
C ASP A 162 -7.16 8.05 17.74
N LYS A 163 -7.27 8.73 16.59
CA LYS A 163 -8.14 8.33 15.47
C LYS A 163 -7.55 7.22 14.61
N VAL A 164 -6.24 6.94 14.70
CA VAL A 164 -5.58 5.97 13.82
C VAL A 164 -5.85 4.55 14.29
N GLU A 165 -6.48 3.75 13.42
CA GLU A 165 -6.71 2.33 13.66
C GLU A 165 -5.59 1.47 13.07
N PHE A 166 -5.15 0.47 13.84
CA PHE A 166 -4.20 -0.54 13.35
C PHE A 166 -4.94 -1.66 12.64
N TYR A 167 -4.57 -1.91 11.38
CA TYR A 167 -5.07 -3.03 10.60
C TYR A 167 -3.89 -3.86 10.07
N SER A 168 -4.13 -5.16 9.86
CA SER A 168 -3.18 -6.01 9.17
C SER A 168 -3.42 -5.96 7.67
N ILE A 169 -2.34 -5.81 6.91
CA ILE A 169 -2.34 -5.99 5.45
C ILE A 169 -2.05 -7.44 5.05
N ASP A 170 -1.79 -8.32 6.01
CA ASP A 170 -1.63 -9.74 5.75
C ASP A 170 -2.97 -10.32 5.29
N SER A 171 -2.96 -10.94 4.12
CA SER A 171 -4.10 -11.68 3.60
C SER A 171 -3.74 -13.15 3.43
N PRO A 172 -4.70 -14.07 3.63
CA PRO A 172 -4.51 -15.46 3.22
C PRO A 172 -4.15 -15.52 1.73
N PRO A 173 -3.38 -16.53 1.29
CA PRO A 173 -3.04 -16.70 -0.12
C PRO A 173 -4.29 -16.65 -1.01
N MET A 174 -4.38 -15.65 -1.88
CA MET A 174 -5.40 -15.55 -2.89
C MET A 174 -4.92 -16.26 -4.15
N MET A 175 -5.32 -17.53 -4.31
CA MET A 175 -5.05 -18.28 -5.52
C MET A 175 -6.16 -18.02 -6.55
N PRO A 176 -5.82 -17.59 -7.77
CA PRO A 176 -6.81 -17.47 -8.84
C PRO A 176 -7.28 -18.87 -9.26
N PHE A 177 -8.56 -18.97 -9.62
CA PHE A 177 -9.11 -20.19 -10.19
C PHE A 177 -8.68 -20.34 -11.64
N TYR A 178 -8.22 -21.54 -12.02
CA TYR A 178 -7.74 -21.79 -13.38
C TYR A 178 -8.93 -21.99 -14.34
N PRO A 179 -9.07 -21.25 -15.45
CA PRO A 179 -10.17 -21.46 -16.38
C PRO A 179 -10.12 -22.88 -16.98
N ILE A 180 -11.18 -23.67 -16.78
CA ILE A 180 -11.31 -25.03 -17.31
C ILE A 180 -12.36 -25.00 -18.40
N ASP A 181 -12.09 -25.68 -19.51
CA ASP A 181 -13.02 -25.77 -20.64
C ASP A 181 -14.31 -26.50 -20.22
N ASP A 182 -15.46 -25.91 -20.55
CA ASP A 182 -16.79 -26.43 -20.19
C ASP A 182 -17.04 -27.85 -20.73
N SER A 183 -16.34 -28.25 -21.80
CA SER A 183 -16.39 -29.63 -22.32
C SER A 183 -15.80 -30.66 -21.36
N PHE A 184 -14.91 -30.25 -20.46
CA PHE A 184 -14.41 -31.09 -19.38
C PHE A 184 -15.41 -31.12 -18.21
N GLY A 185 -15.85 -29.94 -17.78
CA GLY A 185 -16.85 -29.81 -16.73
C GLY A 185 -16.96 -28.39 -16.18
N THR A 186 -18.15 -28.06 -15.67
CA THR A 186 -18.46 -26.76 -15.07
C THR A 186 -18.56 -26.86 -13.55
N GLU A 187 -18.43 -25.72 -12.86
CA GLU A 187 -18.58 -25.67 -11.41
C GLU A 187 -20.01 -26.05 -10.98
N GLU A 188 -21.03 -25.63 -11.73
CA GLU A 188 -22.43 -26.01 -11.52
C GLU A 188 -22.63 -27.52 -11.70
N GLY A 189 -22.01 -28.11 -12.73
CA GLY A 189 -22.06 -29.55 -12.97
C GLY A 189 -21.42 -30.33 -11.82
N TYR A 190 -20.29 -29.85 -11.31
CA TYR A 190 -19.62 -30.44 -10.15
C TYR A 190 -20.43 -30.26 -8.87
N LYS A 191 -21.06 -29.10 -8.64
CA LYS A 191 -21.96 -28.87 -7.51
C LYS A 191 -23.19 -29.78 -7.53
N ALA A 192 -23.72 -30.09 -8.72
CA ALA A 192 -24.85 -31.01 -8.85
C ALA A 192 -24.44 -32.47 -8.62
N LYS A 193 -23.20 -32.82 -8.99
CA LYS A 193 -22.67 -34.18 -8.89
C LYS A 193 -22.11 -34.52 -7.51
N TYR A 194 -21.48 -33.56 -6.83
CA TYR A 194 -20.75 -33.77 -5.59
C TYR A 194 -21.37 -32.97 -4.45
N PRO A 195 -22.39 -33.50 -3.75
CA PRO A 195 -22.95 -32.85 -2.58
C PRO A 195 -21.92 -32.73 -1.45
N GLU A 196 -22.17 -31.81 -0.52
CA GLU A 196 -21.24 -31.48 0.57
C GLU A 196 -20.79 -32.71 1.38
N GLU A 197 -21.71 -33.61 1.71
CA GLU A 197 -21.41 -34.82 2.49
C GLU A 197 -20.50 -35.80 1.75
N GLU A 198 -20.59 -35.85 0.42
CA GLU A 198 -19.69 -36.67 -0.39
C GLU A 198 -18.28 -36.07 -0.41
N LEU A 199 -18.17 -34.75 -0.53
CA LEU A 199 -16.88 -34.04 -0.48
C LEU A 199 -16.23 -34.12 0.90
N LYS A 200 -17.01 -34.05 2.00
CA LYS A 200 -16.49 -34.29 3.35
C LYS A 200 -15.96 -35.70 3.52
N LYS A 201 -16.62 -36.69 2.93
CA LYS A 201 -16.15 -38.09 2.95
C LYS A 201 -14.89 -38.28 2.11
N GLU A 202 -14.79 -37.63 0.94
CA GLU A 202 -13.62 -37.74 0.06
C GLU A 202 -12.39 -37.02 0.65
N PHE A 203 -12.54 -35.77 1.07
CA PHE A 203 -11.42 -34.95 1.55
C PHE A 203 -11.12 -35.18 3.04
N GLY A 204 -12.09 -35.66 3.82
CA GLY A 204 -12.03 -35.68 5.27
C GLY A 204 -12.42 -34.32 5.87
N GLU A 205 -13.10 -34.37 7.02
CA GLU A 205 -13.73 -33.22 7.68
C GLU A 205 -12.73 -32.09 7.98
N ASN A 206 -11.56 -32.44 8.52
CA ASN A 206 -10.50 -31.48 8.83
C ASN A 206 -9.95 -30.74 7.59
N ILE A 207 -9.78 -31.46 6.48
CA ILE A 207 -9.26 -30.86 5.23
C ILE A 207 -10.35 -30.01 4.59
N PHE A 208 -11.60 -30.48 4.57
CA PHE A 208 -12.73 -29.75 4.03
C PHE A 208 -12.86 -28.35 4.66
N HIS A 209 -12.78 -28.26 6.00
CA HIS A 209 -12.85 -26.99 6.71
C HIS A 209 -11.60 -26.12 6.48
N ARG A 210 -10.40 -26.72 6.47
CA ARG A 210 -9.14 -25.99 6.20
C ARG A 210 -9.12 -25.34 4.81
N LEU A 211 -9.68 -26.01 3.81
CA LEU A 211 -9.76 -25.50 2.43
C LEU A 211 -10.80 -24.39 2.25
N GLY A 212 -11.60 -24.10 3.28
CA GLY A 212 -12.55 -22.98 3.30
C GLY A 212 -13.96 -23.35 2.81
N GLY A 213 -14.37 -24.61 3.01
CA GLY A 213 -15.76 -25.05 2.88
C GLY A 213 -16.22 -25.37 1.45
N TYR A 214 -17.51 -25.67 1.32
CA TYR A 214 -18.09 -26.32 0.13
C TYR A 214 -17.71 -25.66 -1.20
N ASN A 215 -17.91 -24.34 -1.33
CA ASN A 215 -17.67 -23.62 -2.59
C ASN A 215 -16.20 -23.68 -3.02
N LYS A 216 -15.25 -23.65 -2.08
CA LYS A 216 -13.82 -23.80 -2.42
C LYS A 216 -13.46 -25.25 -2.70
N VAL A 217 -13.98 -26.20 -1.92
CA VAL A 217 -13.65 -27.62 -2.07
C VAL A 217 -14.19 -28.19 -3.38
N VAL A 218 -15.43 -27.85 -3.77
CA VAL A 218 -16.00 -28.31 -5.06
C VAL A 218 -15.20 -27.76 -6.24
N ARG A 219 -14.70 -26.53 -6.12
CA ARG A 219 -13.83 -25.90 -7.12
C ARG A 219 -12.46 -26.58 -7.19
N ILE A 220 -11.85 -26.85 -6.04
CA ILE A 220 -10.59 -27.61 -5.93
C ILE A 220 -10.77 -29.03 -6.51
N LYS A 221 -11.93 -29.65 -6.33
CA LYS A 221 -12.24 -30.97 -6.86
C LYS A 221 -12.27 -30.98 -8.39
N LEU A 222 -12.92 -29.99 -9.01
CA LEU A 222 -12.92 -29.81 -10.46
C LEU A 222 -11.49 -29.60 -10.99
N GLU A 223 -10.71 -28.71 -10.36
CA GLU A 223 -9.31 -28.47 -10.73
C GLU A 223 -8.44 -29.71 -10.54
N ALA A 224 -8.65 -30.49 -9.48
CA ALA A 224 -7.91 -31.73 -9.25
C ALA A 224 -8.20 -32.77 -10.33
N ASP A 225 -9.47 -32.97 -10.70
CA ASP A 225 -9.85 -33.92 -11.74
C ASP A 225 -9.28 -33.50 -13.11
N TYR A 226 -9.31 -32.20 -13.42
CA TYR A 226 -8.71 -31.67 -14.65
C TYR A 226 -7.19 -31.82 -14.67
N LEU A 227 -6.52 -31.51 -13.54
CA LEU A 227 -5.09 -31.75 -13.39
C LEU A 227 -4.75 -33.23 -13.57
N THR A 228 -5.53 -34.14 -12.97
CA THR A 228 -5.36 -35.58 -13.17
C THR A 228 -5.49 -35.95 -14.64
N HIS A 229 -6.49 -35.41 -15.36
CA HIS A 229 -6.66 -35.65 -16.79
C HIS A 229 -5.42 -35.24 -17.59
N LEU A 230 -4.91 -34.02 -17.40
CA LEU A 230 -3.72 -33.53 -18.08
C LEU A 230 -2.46 -34.31 -17.70
N THR A 231 -2.28 -34.63 -16.43
CA THR A 231 -1.15 -35.42 -15.94
C THR A 231 -1.14 -36.80 -16.58
N LEU A 232 -2.29 -37.47 -16.72
CA LEU A 232 -2.36 -38.78 -17.38
C LEU A 232 -2.04 -38.69 -18.87
N GLN A 233 -2.48 -37.63 -19.57
CA GLN A 233 -2.07 -37.40 -20.95
C GLN A 233 -0.54 -37.20 -21.08
N GLY A 234 0.04 -36.40 -20.18
CA GLY A 234 1.48 -36.16 -20.13
C GLY A 234 2.27 -37.43 -19.78
N ALA A 235 1.78 -38.22 -18.83
CA ALA A 235 2.39 -39.48 -18.41
C ALA A 235 2.43 -40.49 -19.55
N ARG A 236 1.34 -40.64 -20.32
CA ARG A 236 1.33 -41.51 -21.52
C ARG A 236 2.36 -41.10 -22.55
N LYS A 237 2.54 -39.78 -22.77
CA LYS A 237 3.58 -39.27 -23.69
C LYS A 237 5.00 -39.57 -23.19
N ARG A 238 5.23 -39.55 -21.87
CA ARG A 238 6.55 -39.72 -21.25
C ARG A 238 6.94 -41.17 -20.99
N TYR A 239 5.97 -41.99 -20.59
CA TYR A 239 6.18 -43.37 -20.10
C TYR A 239 5.50 -44.44 -20.97
N GLY A 240 4.70 -44.05 -21.96
CA GLY A 240 3.93 -44.97 -22.82
C GLY A 240 2.58 -45.39 -22.23
N GLU A 241 1.80 -46.17 -22.98
CA GLU A 241 0.45 -46.64 -22.57
C GLU A 241 0.50 -47.65 -21.43
N ASN A 242 1.54 -48.50 -21.39
CA ASN A 242 1.70 -49.54 -20.37
C ASN A 242 2.64 -49.08 -19.25
N MET A 243 2.17 -48.13 -18.43
CA MET A 243 2.90 -47.67 -17.24
C MET A 243 3.06 -48.80 -16.21
N SER A 244 4.23 -48.89 -15.58
CA SER A 244 4.45 -49.77 -14.44
C SER A 244 3.59 -49.33 -13.24
N ASP A 245 3.32 -50.26 -12.33
CA ASP A 245 2.48 -49.98 -11.16
C ASP A 245 3.14 -48.96 -10.23
N ASP A 246 4.48 -48.99 -10.08
CA ASP A 246 5.24 -47.97 -9.34
C ASP A 246 4.97 -46.54 -9.84
N ILE A 247 4.85 -46.34 -11.16
CA ILE A 247 4.58 -45.01 -11.75
C ILE A 247 3.15 -44.57 -11.43
N LYS A 248 2.18 -45.49 -11.54
CA LYS A 248 0.76 -45.19 -11.25
C LYS A 248 0.58 -44.84 -9.79
N GLU A 249 1.13 -45.65 -8.88
CA GLU A 249 1.08 -45.41 -7.44
C GLU A 249 1.70 -44.04 -7.09
N ARG A 250 2.82 -43.68 -7.74
CA ARG A 250 3.45 -42.39 -7.54
C ARG A 250 2.58 -41.22 -8.02
N LEU A 251 1.98 -41.33 -9.20
CA LEU A 251 1.08 -40.30 -9.73
C LEU A 251 -0.14 -40.11 -8.83
N ASP A 252 -0.76 -41.21 -8.40
CA ASP A 252 -1.92 -41.18 -7.50
C ASP A 252 -1.56 -40.53 -6.16
N PHE A 253 -0.41 -40.87 -5.59
CA PHE A 253 0.08 -40.27 -4.35
C PHE A 253 0.30 -38.75 -4.49
N GLU A 254 0.99 -38.31 -5.54
CA GLU A 254 1.26 -36.88 -5.76
C GLU A 254 -0.01 -36.08 -6.06
N LEU A 255 -0.88 -36.58 -6.96
CA LEU A 255 -2.14 -35.92 -7.31
C LEU A 255 -3.07 -35.82 -6.09
N ASN A 256 -3.16 -36.87 -5.28
CA ASN A 256 -3.96 -36.84 -4.06
C ASN A 256 -3.37 -35.86 -3.03
N THR A 257 -2.05 -35.78 -2.91
CA THR A 257 -1.38 -34.80 -2.05
C THR A 257 -1.68 -33.38 -2.51
N ILE A 258 -1.53 -33.09 -3.80
CA ILE A 258 -1.82 -31.77 -4.40
C ILE A 258 -3.29 -31.38 -4.16
N LYS A 259 -4.22 -32.31 -4.43
CA LYS A 259 -5.67 -32.14 -4.17
C LYS A 259 -5.94 -31.79 -2.71
N ASN A 260 -5.40 -32.58 -1.78
CA ASN A 260 -5.65 -32.39 -0.35
C ASN A 260 -5.00 -31.12 0.19
N MET A 261 -3.86 -30.70 -0.34
CA MET A 261 -3.24 -29.42 0.01
C MET A 261 -4.02 -28.21 -0.53
N GLY A 262 -4.87 -28.40 -1.55
CA GLY A 262 -5.63 -27.34 -2.20
C GLY A 262 -4.89 -26.64 -3.32
N PHE A 263 -3.86 -27.28 -3.90
CA PHE A 263 -2.98 -26.69 -4.91
C PHE A 263 -3.17 -27.14 -6.37
N PRO A 264 -4.26 -27.80 -6.81
CA PRO A 264 -4.35 -28.19 -8.22
C PRO A 264 -4.36 -26.98 -9.17
N GLY A 265 -5.07 -25.90 -8.82
CA GLY A 265 -5.05 -24.64 -9.58
C GLY A 265 -3.66 -24.05 -9.76
N TYR A 266 -2.77 -24.14 -8.75
CA TYR A 266 -1.38 -23.69 -8.87
C TYR A 266 -0.63 -24.48 -9.96
N PHE A 267 -0.73 -25.81 -9.94
CA PHE A 267 -0.10 -26.64 -10.97
C PHE A 267 -0.68 -26.37 -12.35
N LEU A 268 -1.99 -26.12 -12.44
CA LEU A 268 -2.72 -25.78 -13.66
C LEU A 268 -2.40 -24.38 -14.23
N ILE A 269 -1.90 -23.46 -13.41
CA ILE A 269 -1.41 -22.17 -13.90
C ILE A 269 0.03 -22.35 -14.39
N VAL A 270 0.85 -23.07 -13.64
CA VAL A 270 2.29 -23.23 -13.92
C VAL A 270 2.55 -23.99 -15.23
N GLN A 271 1.88 -25.12 -15.48
CA GLN A 271 2.04 -25.81 -16.75
C GLN A 271 1.56 -24.97 -17.93
N ASP A 272 0.56 -24.10 -17.74
CA ASP A 272 -0.11 -23.37 -18.81
C ASP A 272 0.84 -22.35 -19.43
N PHE A 273 1.40 -21.47 -18.60
CA PHE A 273 2.36 -20.50 -19.11
C PHE A 273 3.69 -21.16 -19.54
N ILE A 274 4.09 -22.30 -18.97
CA ILE A 274 5.25 -23.07 -19.44
C ILE A 274 5.01 -23.63 -20.85
N ASN A 275 3.82 -24.20 -21.08
CA ASN A 275 3.45 -24.74 -22.39
C ASN A 275 3.29 -23.63 -23.42
N ALA A 276 2.69 -22.50 -23.04
CA ALA A 276 2.60 -21.31 -23.88
C ALA A 276 3.99 -20.79 -24.26
N ALA A 277 4.91 -20.66 -23.29
CA ALA A 277 6.29 -20.25 -23.54
C ALA A 277 6.99 -21.17 -24.56
N ARG A 278 6.89 -22.50 -24.38
CA ARG A 278 7.45 -23.47 -25.34
C ARG A 278 6.80 -23.39 -26.72
N GLY A 279 5.49 -23.17 -26.79
CA GLY A 279 4.77 -22.98 -28.05
C GLY A 279 5.12 -21.68 -28.78
N MET A 280 5.69 -20.71 -28.06
CA MET A 280 6.20 -19.44 -28.58
C MET A 280 7.72 -19.46 -28.79
N ASP A 281 8.35 -20.64 -28.79
CA ASP A 281 9.80 -20.82 -28.91
C ASP A 281 10.64 -20.09 -27.82
N VAL A 282 10.04 -19.85 -26.65
CA VAL A 282 10.76 -19.32 -25.47
C VAL A 282 11.38 -20.47 -24.69
N ALA A 283 12.69 -20.39 -24.45
CA ALA A 283 13.42 -21.40 -23.69
C ALA A 283 12.94 -21.46 -22.23
N VAL A 284 12.60 -22.66 -21.75
CA VAL A 284 12.24 -22.94 -20.36
C VAL A 284 13.27 -23.92 -19.79
N GLY A 285 13.71 -23.67 -18.55
CA GLY A 285 14.66 -24.55 -17.86
C GLY A 285 14.17 -26.01 -17.73
N PRO A 286 15.10 -26.95 -17.48
CA PRO A 286 14.78 -28.36 -17.28
C PRO A 286 13.96 -28.63 -16.02
#